data_AF-A0A6P1FH15-F1
#
_entry.id   AF-A0A6P1FH15-F1
#
_cell.length_a   1.000
_cell.length_b   1.000
_cell.length_c   1.000
_cell.angle_alpha   90.00
_cell.angle_beta   90.00
_cell.angle_gamma   90.00
#
_symmetry.space_group_name_H-M   'P 1'
#
loop_
_entity.id
_entity.type
_entity.pdbx_description
1 polymer ?
#
loop_
_entity_poly.entity_id
_entity_poly.type
_entity_poly.pdbx_seq_one_letter_code
_entity_poly.pdbx_strand_id
1 'polypeptide(L)'
;MELIGTNFDSSGYYKMYLDGQTLVTYTGSDEDSVEELVRQNLIPAPEFTAPEDEWSPYGANGHVCDIHYMGDYGRIDGTTYELIAE
;
A
#
# COMPACT_ATOMS: atom_id res chain seq x y z
N MET A 1 -5.25 2.04 -13.22
CA MET A 1 -4.63 1.07 -12.30
C MET A 1 -3.20 0.74 -12.71
N GLU A 2 -2.24 1.12 -11.87
CA GLU A 2 -0.80 0.84 -11.98
C GLU A 2 -0.37 0.02 -10.75
N LEU A 3 0.42 -1.05 -10.92
CA LEU A 3 0.91 -1.86 -9.81
C LEU A 3 2.10 -1.16 -9.16
N ILE A 4 1.96 -0.74 -7.91
CA ILE A 4 2.97 0.03 -7.15
C ILE A 4 3.56 -0.73 -5.96
N GLY A 5 2.90 -1.82 -5.52
CA GLY A 5 3.42 -2.64 -4.42
C GLY A 5 3.03 -4.11 -4.49
N THR A 6 3.92 -4.98 -4.04
CA THR A 6 3.76 -6.41 -3.84
C THR A 6 4.45 -6.83 -2.54
N ASN A 7 3.81 -7.67 -1.73
CA ASN A 7 4.46 -8.28 -0.58
C ASN A 7 3.93 -9.69 -0.37
N PHE A 8 4.76 -10.57 0.17
CA PHE A 8 4.36 -11.91 0.57
C PHE A 8 4.85 -12.17 1.98
N ASP A 9 3.93 -12.31 2.92
CA ASP A 9 4.22 -12.54 4.33
C ASP A 9 3.42 -13.72 4.88
N SER A 10 3.40 -13.88 6.22
CA SER A 10 2.64 -14.95 6.87
C SER A 10 1.11 -14.82 6.73
N SER A 11 0.63 -13.64 6.33
CA SER A 11 -0.79 -13.31 6.19
C SER A 11 -1.29 -13.53 4.75
N GLY A 12 -0.40 -13.51 3.76
CA GLY A 12 -0.70 -13.87 2.38
C GLY A 12 0.13 -13.11 1.34
N TYR A 13 -0.33 -13.20 0.10
CA TYR A 13 0.19 -12.44 -1.03
C TYR A 13 -0.64 -11.18 -1.25
N TYR A 14 0.04 -10.02 -1.30
CA TYR A 14 -0.58 -8.73 -1.46
C TYR A 14 -0.14 -8.06 -2.77
N LYS A 15 -1.09 -7.41 -3.45
CA LYS A 15 -0.82 -6.48 -4.56
C LYS A 15 -1.50 -5.15 -4.30
N MET A 16 -0.79 -4.06 -4.49
CA MET A 16 -1.26 -2.70 -4.29
C MET A 16 -1.22 -1.95 -5.62
N TYR A 17 -2.38 -1.46 -6.04
CA TYR A 17 -2.55 -0.71 -7.27
C TYR A 17 -2.92 0.74 -6.98
N LEU A 18 -2.34 1.66 -7.74
CA LEU A 18 -2.76 3.05 -7.77
C LEU A 18 -3.77 3.25 -8.91
N ASP A 19 -4.96 3.74 -8.57
CA ASP A 19 -6.00 4.12 -9.52
C ASP A 19 -6.37 5.59 -9.32
N GLY A 20 -5.57 6.49 -9.89
CA GLY A 20 -5.70 7.92 -9.64
C GLY A 20 -5.29 8.28 -8.22
N GLN A 21 -6.24 8.66 -7.37
CA GLN A 21 -6.01 8.97 -5.95
C GLN A 21 -6.51 7.86 -5.01
N THR A 22 -6.74 6.66 -5.54
CA THR A 22 -7.22 5.53 -4.76
C THR A 22 -6.16 4.44 -4.76
N LEU A 23 -5.78 3.98 -3.58
CA LEU A 23 -5.01 2.77 -3.37
C LEU A 23 -5.97 1.58 -3.30
N VAL A 24 -5.76 0.60 -4.16
CA VAL A 24 -6.53 -0.65 -4.18
C VAL A 24 -5.62 -1.78 -3.76
N THR A 25 -5.94 -2.40 -2.63
CA THR A 25 -5.18 -3.54 -2.12
C THR A 25 -5.91 -4.83 -2.44
N TYR A 26 -5.18 -5.79 -2.98
CA TYR A 26 -5.64 -7.16 -3.22
C TYR A 26 -4.87 -8.11 -2.30
N THR A 27 -5.52 -9.20 -1.88
CA THR A 27 -4.91 -10.27 -1.07
C THR A 27 -5.24 -11.64 -1.65
N GLY A 28 -4.38 -12.63 -1.42
CA GLY A 28 -4.57 -13.99 -1.92
C GLY A 28 -3.53 -14.98 -1.37
N SER A 29 -3.62 -16.24 -1.80
CA SER A 29 -2.62 -17.26 -1.47
C SER A 29 -1.35 -17.15 -2.32
N ASP A 30 -1.47 -16.60 -3.52
CA ASP A 30 -0.44 -16.52 -4.55
C ASP A 30 -0.78 -15.42 -5.56
N GLU A 31 0.09 -15.24 -6.55
CA GLU A 31 -0.04 -14.18 -7.55
C GLU A 31 -1.28 -14.30 -8.44
N ASP A 32 -1.73 -15.52 -8.70
CA ASP A 32 -2.80 -15.84 -9.64
C ASP A 32 -4.19 -15.89 -8.96
N SER A 33 -4.21 -15.94 -7.62
CA SER A 33 -5.41 -16.17 -6.80
C SER A 33 -5.68 -15.00 -5.85
N VAL A 34 -5.63 -13.77 -6.36
CA VAL A 34 -5.89 -12.56 -5.58
C VAL A 34 -7.33 -12.06 -5.71
N GLU A 35 -7.87 -11.53 -4.62
CA GLU A 35 -9.15 -10.83 -4.56
C GLU A 35 -8.99 -9.44 -3.95
N GLU A 36 -9.90 -8.51 -4.28
CA GLU A 36 -9.85 -7.15 -3.78
C GLU A 36 -10.15 -7.15 -2.27
N LEU A 37 -9.21 -6.61 -1.48
CA LEU A 37 -9.34 -6.50 -0.03
C LEU A 37 -10.00 -5.19 0.37
N VAL A 38 -9.49 -4.07 -0.16
CA VAL A 38 -9.94 -2.72 0.23
C VAL A 38 -9.59 -1.67 -0.82
N ARG A 39 -10.41 -0.61 -0.88
CA ARG A 39 -10.14 0.65 -1.60
C ARG A 39 -9.99 1.77 -0.59
N GLN A 40 -8.90 2.52 -0.71
CA GLN A 40 -8.58 3.61 0.20
C GLN A 40 -8.24 4.88 -0.61
N ASN A 41 -8.92 5.97 -0.32
CA ASN A 41 -8.60 7.27 -0.89
C ASN A 41 -7.33 7.85 -0.23
N LEU A 42 -6.48 8.46 -1.04
CA LEU A 42 -5.21 9.03 -0.64
C LEU A 42 -5.35 10.52 -0.32
N ILE A 43 -5.15 10.87 0.94
CA ILE A 43 -5.08 12.28 1.37
C ILE A 43 -3.63 12.62 1.69
N PRO A 44 -2.99 13.59 1.02
CA PRO A 44 -1.61 13.96 1.33
C PRO A 44 -1.44 14.33 2.80
N ALA A 45 -0.47 13.71 3.47
CA ALA A 45 -0.18 13.88 4.89
C ALA A 45 1.33 14.14 5.11
N PRO A 46 1.90 15.23 4.54
CA PRO A 46 3.35 15.48 4.58
C PRO A 46 3.90 15.72 5.99
N GLU A 47 3.04 16.06 6.95
CA GLU A 47 3.41 16.31 8.35
C GLU A 47 3.50 15.01 9.17
N PHE A 48 2.92 13.89 8.67
CA PHE A 48 3.04 12.60 9.35
C PHE A 48 4.44 12.03 9.15
N THR A 49 5.09 11.70 10.26
CA THR A 49 6.42 11.07 10.28
C THR A 49 6.39 9.92 11.28
N ALA A 50 7.07 8.84 10.92
CA ALA A 50 7.25 7.66 11.77
C ALA A 50 8.65 7.07 11.54
N PRO A 51 9.23 6.39 12.55
CA PRO A 51 10.48 5.63 12.40
C PRO A 51 10.45 4.65 11.22
N GLU A 52 11.59 4.40 10.56
CA GLU A 52 11.64 3.50 9.38
C GLU A 52 11.24 2.05 9.69
N ASP A 53 11.44 1.57 10.93
CA ASP A 53 11.04 0.22 11.36
C ASP A 53 9.53 0.07 11.60
N GLU A 54 8.77 1.18 11.52
CA GLU A 54 7.31 1.19 11.54
C GLU A 54 6.69 1.10 10.14
N TRP A 55 7.51 1.03 9.08
CA TRP A 55 7.07 0.93 7.70
C TRP A 55 7.36 -0.46 7.13
N SER A 56 6.31 -1.10 6.61
CA SER A 56 6.43 -2.36 5.87
C SER A 56 6.62 -2.07 4.39
N PRO A 57 7.69 -2.54 3.74
CA PRO A 57 7.95 -2.26 2.33
C PRO A 57 7.21 -3.22 1.40
N TYR A 58 6.55 -2.64 0.41
CA TYR A 58 5.81 -3.33 -0.65
C TYR A 58 6.32 -2.95 -2.06
N GLY A 59 7.09 -1.88 -2.26
CA GLY A 59 7.43 -1.32 -3.58
C GLY A 59 7.65 -2.32 -4.74
N ALA A 60 7.02 -2.06 -5.89
CA ALA A 60 7.10 -2.86 -7.11
C ALA A 60 7.22 -1.98 -8.36
N ASN A 61 7.68 -2.56 -9.49
CA ASN A 61 7.75 -1.87 -10.79
C ASN A 61 8.49 -0.52 -10.80
N GLY A 62 9.50 -0.35 -9.93
CA GLY A 62 10.25 0.90 -9.82
C GLY A 62 9.61 1.95 -8.91
N HIS A 63 8.48 1.64 -8.28
CA HIS A 63 7.89 2.45 -7.22
C HIS A 63 8.44 2.07 -5.85
N VAL A 64 8.42 3.04 -4.94
CA VAL A 64 8.53 2.80 -3.51
C VAL A 64 7.11 2.88 -2.94
N CYS A 65 6.67 1.80 -2.30
CA CYS A 65 5.38 1.76 -1.62
C CYS A 65 5.60 1.12 -0.26
N ASP A 66 5.37 1.87 0.81
CA ASP A 66 5.46 1.37 2.18
C ASP A 66 4.15 1.63 2.92
N ILE A 67 3.72 0.70 3.76
CA ILE A 67 2.53 0.85 4.60
C ILE A 67 2.96 0.92 6.06
N HIS A 68 2.45 1.91 6.79
CA HIS A 68 2.69 2.04 8.22
C HIS A 68 2.07 0.86 8.97
N TYR A 69 2.69 0.38 10.05
CA TYR A 69 2.25 -0.84 10.75
C TYR A 69 0.80 -0.79 11.24
N MET A 70 0.24 0.41 11.49
CA MET A 70 -1.16 0.59 11.87
C MET A 70 -2.12 0.51 10.69
N GLY A 71 -1.64 0.65 9.45
CA GLY A 71 -2.42 0.60 8.23
C GLY A 71 -3.11 1.92 7.84
N ASP A 72 -3.00 2.97 8.65
CA ASP A 72 -3.67 4.26 8.42
C ASP A 72 -2.90 5.17 7.46
N TYR A 73 -1.61 4.89 7.21
CA TYR A 73 -0.74 5.72 6.38
C TYR A 73 0.06 4.88 5.38
N GLY A 74 0.30 5.46 4.21
CA GLY A 74 1.15 4.90 3.16
C GLY A 74 2.17 5.91 2.66
N ARG A 75 3.38 5.44 2.31
CA ARG A 75 4.41 6.22 1.63
C ARG A 75 4.53 5.70 0.20
N ILE A 76 4.16 6.52 -0.77
CA ILE A 76 4.21 6.18 -2.20
C ILE A 76 5.14 7.17 -2.89
N ASP A 77 6.23 6.66 -3.47
CA ASP A 77 7.28 7.43 -4.16
C ASP A 77 7.79 8.63 -3.36
N GLY A 78 7.98 8.42 -2.06
CA GLY A 78 8.48 9.43 -1.12
C GLY A 78 7.42 10.43 -0.62
N THR A 79 6.17 10.31 -1.05
CA THR A 79 5.05 11.13 -0.54
C THR A 79 4.23 10.33 0.46
N THR A 80 3.97 10.92 1.63
CA THR A 80 3.14 10.31 2.68
C THR A 80 1.67 10.68 2.48
N TYR A 81 0.80 9.69 2.65
CA TYR A 81 -0.65 9.81 2.55
C TYR A 81 -1.33 9.17 3.75
N GLU A 82 -2.44 9.75 4.19
CA GLU A 82 -3.45 9.09 5.02
C GLU A 82 -4.36 8.25 4.10
N LEU A 83 -4.68 7.04 4.54
CA LEU A 83 -5.43 6.04 3.78
C LEU A 83 -6.87 5.93 4.31
N ILE A 84 -7.84 6.52 3.61
CA ILE A 84 -9.23 6.54 4.05
C ILE A 84 -10.03 5.46 3.31
N ALA A 85 -10.46 4.43 4.03
CA ALA A 85 -11.31 3.37 3.47
C ALA A 85 -12.67 3.92 3.00
N GLU A 86 -13.15 3.41 1.87
CA GLU A 86 -14.51 3.65 1.36
C GLU A 86 -15.57 2.74 2.02
#